data_AF-A0A959Z1E5-F1
#
_entry.id   AF-A0A959Z1E5-F1
#
_cell.length_a   1.000
_cell.length_b   1.000
_cell.length_c   1.000
_cell.angle_alpha   90.00
_cell.angle_beta   90.00
_cell.angle_gamma   90.00
#
_symmetry.space_group_name_H-M   'P 1'
#
loop_
_entity.id
_entity.type
_entity.pdbx_description
1 polymer ?
#
loop_
_entity_poly.entity_id
_entity_poly.type
_entity_poly.pdbx_seq_one_letter_code
_entity_poly.pdbx_strand_id
1 'polypeptide(L)'
;PGLSTLDVAGRTFTMGLLCGVYGINVAHELGHRRNRWERDLARALLLTSLYLHFIIEHNRGHHRRVATPDDPASARFGEPIYLFWPRTVVGSFLSAWHIEAERLRKAGHAPYGL
;
A
#
# COMPACT_ATOMS: atom_id res chain seq x y z
N PRO A 1 16.96 9.61 33.39
CA PRO A 1 15.55 10.07 33.41
C PRO A 1 14.64 9.11 32.64
N GLY A 2 13.54 8.64 33.24
CA GLY A 2 12.54 7.84 32.55
C GLY A 2 11.70 8.69 31.60
N LEU A 3 11.21 8.10 30.51
CA LEU A 3 10.25 8.75 29.62
C LEU A 3 8.90 8.84 30.33
N SER A 4 8.27 10.02 30.32
CA SER A 4 6.89 10.14 30.81
C SER A 4 5.92 9.44 29.86
N THR A 5 4.72 9.11 30.33
CA THR A 5 3.65 8.56 29.47
C THR A 5 3.33 9.50 28.32
N LEU A 6 3.36 10.82 28.55
CA LEU A 6 3.14 11.82 27.52
C LEU A 6 4.25 11.81 26.45
N ASP A 7 5.51 11.64 26.86
CA ASP A 7 6.62 11.52 25.92
C ASP A 7 6.46 10.28 25.03
N VAL A 8 6.09 9.14 25.61
CA VAL A 8 5.86 7.90 24.85
C VAL A 8 4.69 8.09 23.89
N ALA A 9 3.55 8.58 24.36
CA ALA A 9 2.38 8.81 23.52
C ALA A 9 2.67 9.79 22.38
N GLY A 10 3.32 10.91 22.67
CA GLY A 10 3.69 11.93 21.68
C GLY A 10 4.66 11.38 20.62
N ARG A 11 5.66 10.60 21.03
CA ARG A 11 6.63 9.98 20.11
C ARG A 11 5.97 8.93 19.23
N THR A 12 5.15 8.04 19.81
CA THR A 12 4.43 7.02 19.04
C THR A 12 3.49 7.65 18.04
N PHE A 13 2.73 8.66 18.44
CA PHE A 13 1.82 9.38 17.54
C PHE A 13 2.58 10.10 16.40
N THR A 14 3.66 10.81 16.74
CA THR A 14 4.50 11.50 15.75
C THR A 14 5.10 10.51 14.76
N MET A 15 5.62 9.38 15.23
CA MET A 15 6.16 8.34 14.36
C MET A 15 5.08 7.76 13.44
N GLY A 16 3.87 7.52 13.96
CA GLY A 16 2.73 7.07 13.16
C GLY A 16 2.38 8.05 12.03
N LEU A 17 2.38 9.35 12.30
CA LEU A 17 2.16 10.39 11.28
C LEU A 17 3.28 10.43 10.24
N LEU A 18 4.55 10.32 10.67
CA LEU A 18 5.70 10.28 9.77
C LEU A 18 5.63 9.07 8.81
N CYS A 19 5.35 7.88 9.33
CA CYS A 19 5.24 6.65 8.54
C CYS A 19 4.03 6.68 7.60
N GLY A 20 2.85 7.06 8.12
CA GLY A 20 1.59 7.02 7.38
C GLY A 20 1.43 8.19 6.41
N VAL A 21 1.42 9.43 6.92
CA VAL A 21 1.09 10.62 6.11
C VAL A 21 2.23 10.95 5.16
N TYR A 22 3.45 11.05 5.67
CA TYR A 22 4.59 11.46 4.84
C TYR A 22 5.18 10.28 4.07
N GLY A 23 5.39 9.15 4.74
CA GLY A 23 6.01 7.96 4.15
C GLY A 23 5.22 7.39 2.98
N ILE A 24 3.90 7.16 3.15
CA ILE A 24 3.07 6.55 2.10
C ILE A 24 2.90 7.51 0.91
N ASN A 25 2.69 8.81 1.17
CA ASN A 25 2.56 9.80 0.09
C ASN A 25 3.84 9.83 -0.74
N VAL A 26 5.01 10.10 -0.14
CA VAL A 26 6.27 10.15 -0.89
C VAL A 26 6.56 8.82 -1.61
N ALA A 27 6.22 7.68 -0.98
CA ALA A 27 6.35 6.38 -1.63
C ALA A 27 5.44 6.21 -2.85
N HIS A 28 4.24 6.80 -2.85
CA HIS A 28 3.34 6.79 -3.99
C HIS A 28 3.99 7.48 -5.20
N GLU A 29 4.52 8.70 -5.05
CA GLU A 29 5.15 9.39 -6.19
C GLU A 29 6.43 8.68 -6.65
N LEU A 30 7.26 8.21 -5.71
CA LEU A 30 8.50 7.49 -6.04
C LEU A 30 8.21 6.13 -6.69
N GLY A 31 7.14 5.45 -6.29
CA GLY A 31 6.73 4.16 -6.82
C GLY A 31 6.40 4.19 -8.32
N HIS A 32 5.98 5.35 -8.84
CA HIS A 32 5.72 5.56 -10.28
C HIS A 32 6.97 5.85 -11.11
N ARG A 33 8.09 6.16 -10.47
CA ARG A 33 9.31 6.55 -11.19
C ARG A 33 9.95 5.38 -11.92
N ARG A 34 10.66 5.67 -13.01
CA ARG A 34 11.34 4.64 -13.82
C ARG A 34 12.66 4.18 -13.19
N ASN A 35 13.34 5.01 -12.40
CA ASN A 35 14.61 4.61 -11.78
C ASN A 35 14.38 3.53 -10.72
N ARG A 36 15.24 2.52 -10.69
CA ARG A 36 15.15 1.43 -9.71
C ARG A 36 15.37 1.94 -8.28
N TRP A 37 16.34 2.83 -8.08
CA TRP A 37 16.66 3.36 -6.76
C TRP A 37 15.49 4.12 -6.12
N GLU A 38 14.77 4.91 -6.91
CA GLU A 38 13.57 5.61 -6.45
C GLU A 38 12.48 4.63 -6.02
N ARG A 39 12.29 3.53 -6.77
CA ARG A 39 11.32 2.48 -6.40
C ARG A 39 11.76 1.66 -5.18
N ASP A 40 13.06 1.45 -5.00
CA ASP A 40 13.59 0.78 -3.80
C ASP A 40 13.38 1.66 -2.56
N LEU A 41 13.56 3.00 -2.69
CA LEU A 41 13.21 3.96 -1.65
C LEU A 41 11.70 3.97 -1.33
N ALA A 42 10.83 3.91 -2.36
CA ALA A 42 9.40 3.77 -2.16
C ALA A 42 9.04 2.53 -1.32
N ARG A 43 9.66 1.38 -1.61
CA ARG A 43 9.46 0.15 -0.83
C ARG A 43 9.95 0.28 0.61
N ALA A 44 11.10 0.92 0.84
CA ALA A 44 11.62 1.17 2.18
C ALA A 44 10.67 2.04 3.00
N LEU A 45 10.11 3.10 2.40
CA LEU A 45 9.11 3.95 3.04
C LEU A 45 7.82 3.19 3.37
N LEU A 46 7.28 2.40 2.42
CA LEU A 46 6.07 1.60 2.65
C LEU A 46 6.26 0.52 3.72
N LEU A 47 7.48 -0.03 3.84
CA LEU A 47 7.80 -1.05 4.85
C LEU A 47 7.62 -0.51 6.28
N THR A 48 7.85 0.79 6.51
CA THR A 48 7.64 1.42 7.83
C THR A 48 6.19 1.31 8.33
N SER A 49 5.24 1.14 7.41
CA SER A 49 3.81 0.96 7.68
C SER A 49 3.29 -0.44 7.29
N LEU A 50 4.19 -1.39 7.01
CA LEU A 50 3.86 -2.75 6.54
C LEU A 50 2.93 -2.78 5.30
N TYR A 51 3.04 -1.76 4.44
CA TYR A 51 2.10 -1.52 3.33
C TYR A 51 2.68 -1.79 1.94
N LEU A 52 3.57 -2.78 1.84
CA LEU A 52 4.32 -3.10 0.61
C LEU A 52 3.45 -3.53 -0.57
N HIS A 53 2.30 -4.18 -0.33
CA HIS A 53 1.38 -4.61 -1.38
C HIS A 53 0.85 -3.44 -2.22
N PHE A 54 0.83 -2.22 -1.65
CA PHE A 54 0.42 -0.99 -2.32
C PHE A 54 1.16 -0.76 -3.64
N ILE A 55 2.47 -0.99 -3.70
CA ILE A 55 3.22 -0.70 -4.94
C ILE A 55 2.81 -1.61 -6.12
N ILE A 56 2.34 -2.83 -5.82
CA ILE A 56 1.89 -3.79 -6.82
C ILE A 56 0.47 -3.46 -7.23
N GLU A 57 -0.42 -3.34 -6.25
CA GLU A 57 -1.82 -3.00 -6.48
C GLU A 57 -1.88 -1.67 -7.21
N HIS A 58 -1.41 -0.59 -6.59
CA HIS A 58 -1.65 0.76 -7.06
C HIS A 58 -1.23 0.95 -8.52
N ASN A 59 -0.01 0.51 -8.84
CA ASN A 59 0.59 0.73 -10.15
C ASN A 59 0.02 -0.16 -11.26
N ARG A 60 -0.48 -1.36 -10.94
CA ARG A 60 -0.90 -2.36 -11.96
C ARG A 60 -2.39 -2.71 -11.89
N GLY A 61 -3.04 -2.35 -10.80
CA GLY A 61 -4.42 -2.60 -10.44
C GLY A 61 -5.21 -1.29 -10.45
N HIS A 62 -5.09 -0.48 -9.40
CA HIS A 62 -5.85 0.76 -9.24
C HIS A 62 -5.81 1.65 -10.47
N HIS A 63 -4.64 2.07 -10.97
CA HIS A 63 -4.56 2.93 -12.16
C HIS A 63 -5.24 2.34 -13.41
N ARG A 64 -5.33 1.02 -13.50
CA ARG A 64 -5.98 0.34 -14.62
C ARG A 64 -7.51 0.24 -14.44
N ARG A 65 -8.00 0.19 -13.21
CA ARG A 65 -9.40 -0.12 -12.86
C ARG A 65 -10.10 0.98 -12.07
N VAL A 66 -9.45 2.12 -11.86
CA VAL A 66 -9.99 3.24 -11.08
C VAL A 66 -11.37 3.64 -11.61
N ALA A 67 -12.27 3.96 -10.70
CA ALA A 67 -13.69 4.26 -10.93
C ALA A 67 -14.51 3.08 -11.51
N THR A 68 -14.04 1.84 -11.35
CA THR A 68 -14.82 0.62 -11.70
C THR A 68 -15.12 -0.23 -10.47
N PRO A 69 -16.13 -1.12 -10.52
CA PRO A 69 -16.41 -2.05 -9.42
C PRO A 69 -15.25 -3.00 -9.07
N ASP A 70 -14.33 -3.22 -10.02
CA ASP A 70 -13.19 -4.13 -9.89
C ASP A 70 -11.98 -3.50 -9.18
N ASP A 71 -12.04 -2.22 -8.83
CA ASP A 71 -11.03 -1.54 -8.03
C ASP A 71 -11.44 -1.48 -6.55
N PRO A 72 -10.73 -2.19 -5.64
CA PRO A 72 -10.99 -2.11 -4.22
C PRO A 72 -10.84 -0.69 -3.65
N ALA A 73 -10.01 0.17 -4.23
CA ALA A 73 -9.79 1.53 -3.74
C ALA A 73 -10.81 2.55 -4.27
N SER A 74 -11.66 2.16 -5.23
CA SER A 74 -12.71 3.04 -5.72
C SER A 74 -13.86 3.11 -4.71
N ALA A 75 -14.23 4.35 -4.35
CA ALA A 75 -15.35 4.61 -3.47
C ALA A 75 -16.67 4.32 -4.19
N ARG A 76 -17.57 3.59 -3.53
CA ARG A 76 -18.91 3.31 -4.06
C ARG A 76 -19.87 4.43 -3.63
N PHE A 77 -20.83 4.75 -4.49
CA PHE A 77 -21.83 5.76 -4.16
C PHE A 77 -22.62 5.34 -2.91
N GLY A 78 -22.72 6.25 -1.93
CA GLY A 78 -23.42 6.02 -0.67
C GLY A 78 -22.68 5.10 0.32
N GLU A 79 -21.44 4.69 0.04
CA GLU A 79 -20.67 3.83 0.94
C GLU A 79 -20.11 4.61 2.15
N PRO A 80 -20.45 4.22 3.39
CA PRO A 80 -19.85 4.82 4.58
C PRO A 80 -18.36 4.52 4.67
N ILE A 81 -17.57 5.47 5.17
CA ILE A 81 -16.12 5.34 5.32
C ILE A 81 -15.69 4.09 6.11
N TYR A 82 -16.47 3.73 7.13
CA TYR A 82 -16.18 2.58 8.00
C TYR A 82 -16.43 1.22 7.31
N LEU A 83 -17.23 1.20 6.24
CA LEU A 83 -17.39 0.01 5.39
C LEU A 83 -16.37 0.01 4.25
N PHE A 84 -16.06 1.20 3.70
CA PHE A 84 -15.03 1.38 2.69
C PHE A 84 -13.65 0.91 3.18
N TRP A 85 -13.23 1.33 4.38
CA TRP A 85 -11.87 1.11 4.88
C TRP A 85 -11.44 -0.36 4.93
N PRO A 86 -12.15 -1.29 5.60
CA PRO A 86 -11.75 -2.70 5.61
C PRO A 86 -11.85 -3.33 4.21
N ARG A 87 -12.83 -2.93 3.40
CA ARG A 87 -13.00 -3.42 2.02
C ARG A 87 -11.80 -3.06 1.14
N THR A 88 -11.37 -1.80 1.16
CA THR A 88 -10.23 -1.38 0.33
C THR A 88 -8.94 -2.04 0.80
N VAL A 89 -8.66 -2.09 2.11
CA VAL A 89 -7.40 -2.66 2.61
C VAL A 89 -7.28 -4.15 2.28
N VAL A 90 -8.31 -4.94 2.61
CA VAL A 90 -8.29 -6.40 2.33
C VAL A 90 -8.34 -6.66 0.83
N GLY A 91 -9.19 -5.96 0.10
CA GLY A 91 -9.32 -6.13 -1.35
C GLY A 91 -8.04 -5.76 -2.10
N SER A 92 -7.37 -4.68 -1.73
CA SER A 92 -6.09 -4.26 -2.34
C SER A 92 -4.97 -5.26 -2.03
N PHE A 93 -4.93 -5.83 -0.83
CA PHE A 93 -3.96 -6.87 -0.49
C PHE A 93 -4.14 -8.14 -1.34
N LEU A 94 -5.39 -8.63 -1.47
CA LEU A 94 -5.69 -9.80 -2.30
C LEU A 94 -5.46 -9.53 -3.80
N SER A 95 -5.84 -8.33 -4.28
CA SER A 95 -5.59 -7.87 -5.64
C SER A 95 -4.09 -7.87 -5.97
N ALA A 96 -3.24 -7.38 -5.07
CA ALA A 96 -1.79 -7.39 -5.26
C ALA A 96 -1.23 -8.80 -5.45
N TRP A 97 -1.68 -9.77 -4.64
CA TRP A 97 -1.30 -11.18 -4.78
C TRP A 97 -1.74 -11.77 -6.11
N HIS A 98 -2.98 -11.47 -6.54
CA HIS A 98 -3.49 -11.94 -7.82
C HIS A 98 -2.69 -11.39 -9.00
N ILE A 99 -2.42 -10.09 -9.01
CA ILE A 99 -1.61 -9.41 -10.03
C ILE A 99 -0.21 -10.01 -10.11
N GLU A 100 0.44 -10.24 -8.96
CA GLU A 100 1.79 -10.79 -8.94
C GLU A 100 1.81 -12.26 -9.36
N ALA A 101 0.81 -13.05 -8.96
CA ALA A 101 0.64 -14.43 -9.42
C ALA A 101 0.47 -14.50 -10.95
N GLU A 102 -0.32 -13.61 -11.55
CA GLU A 102 -0.43 -13.50 -13.01
C GLU A 102 0.89 -13.13 -13.67
N ARG A 103 1.66 -12.18 -13.09
CA ARG A 103 2.98 -11.79 -13.60
C ARG A 103 3.93 -12.98 -13.61
N LEU A 104 3.98 -13.75 -12.53
CA LEU A 104 4.83 -14.93 -12.39
C LEU A 104 4.45 -16.02 -13.40
N ARG A 105 3.14 -16.31 -13.56
CA ARG A 105 2.65 -17.26 -14.58
C ARG A 105 3.05 -16.85 -16.00
N LYS A 106 2.91 -15.58 -16.35
CA LYS A 106 3.34 -15.04 -17.66
C LYS A 106 4.85 -15.13 -17.87
N ALA A 107 5.62 -15.14 -16.78
CA ALA A 107 7.07 -15.34 -16.81
C ALA A 107 7.49 -16.82 -16.72
N GLY A 108 6.55 -17.77 -16.71
CA GLY A 108 6.84 -19.21 -16.62
C GLY A 108 7.23 -19.68 -15.22
N HIS A 109 6.92 -18.90 -14.17
CA HIS A 109 7.21 -19.25 -12.78
C HIS A 109 5.94 -19.68 -12.02
N ALA A 110 6.11 -20.57 -11.04
CA ALA A 110 5.07 -20.90 -10.09
C ALA A 110 4.71 -19.66 -9.24
N PRO A 111 3.43 -19.27 -9.15
CA PRO A 111 3.00 -18.05 -8.46
C PRO A 111 3.07 -18.16 -6.93
N TYR A 112 2.98 -19.39 -6.43
CA TYR A 112 3.11 -19.74 -5.02
C TYR A 112 4.17 -20.83 -5.02
N GLY A 113 5.25 -20.65 -4.25
CA GLY A 113 6.43 -21.51 -4.31
C GLY A 113 6.05 -22.99 -4.16
N LEU A 114 6.23 -23.73 -5.25
CA LEU A 114 6.46 -25.16 -5.37
C LEU A 114 7.40 -25.35 -6.55
#